data_AF-A0A6M1SI67-F1
#
_entry.id   AF-A0A6M1SI67-F1
#
_cell.length_a   1.000
_cell.length_b   1.000
_cell.length_c   1.000
_cell.angle_alpha   90.00
_cell.angle_beta   90.00
_cell.angle_gamma   90.00
#
_symmetry.space_group_name_H-M   'P 1'
#
loop_
_entity.id
_entity.type
_entity.pdbx_description
1 polymer ?
#
loop_
_entity_poly.entity_id
_entity_poly.type
_entity_poly.pdbx_seq_one_letter_code
_entity_poly.pdbx_strand_id
1 'polypeptide(L)' 'METELASNLIALGEAFGKARKLEETTVGRLCASDGRFFSRIRDGKTFTAKKYDEVVAWFAANWPAEAEWPEAISRQVAA' A
#
# COMPACT_ATOMS: atom_id res chain seq x y z
N MET A 1 -1.66 5.60 15.79
CA MET A 1 -0.40 4.87 15.51
C MET A 1 -0.61 3.76 14.48
N GLU A 2 -1.27 2.63 14.78
CA GLU A 2 -1.47 1.55 13.76
C GLU A 2 -2.47 1.90 12.66
N THR A 3 -3.48 2.71 12.98
CA THR A 3 -4.50 3.18 12.03
C THR A 3 -3.93 4.11 10.96
N GLU A 4 -2.85 4.84 11.26
CA GLU A 4 -2.21 5.75 10.31
C GLU A 4 -1.45 4.98 9.23
N LEU A 5 -0.71 3.93 9.61
CA LEU A 5 -0.03 3.04 8.66
C LEU A 5 -1.04 2.35 7.72
N ALA A 6 -2.18 1.94 8.29
CA ALA A 6 -3.30 1.37 7.56
C ALA A 6 -3.88 2.34 6.52
N SER A 7 -4.21 3.57 6.95
CA SER A 7 -4.70 4.63 6.08
C SER A 7 -3.70 4.99 4.98
N ASN A 8 -2.40 5.00 5.28
CA ASN A 8 -1.35 5.24 4.29
C ASN A 8 -1.36 4.17 3.20
N LEU A 9 -1.39 2.87 3.57
CA LEU A 9 -1.44 1.81 2.57
C LEU A 9 -2.67 1.90 1.67
N ILE A 10 -3.84 2.16 2.26
CA ILE A 10 -5.09 2.34 1.49
C ILE A 10 -4.95 3.52 0.53
N ALA A 11 -4.44 4.67 0.98
CA ALA A 11 -4.23 5.84 0.13
C ALA A 11 -3.24 5.56 -1.02
N LEU A 12 -2.14 4.82 -0.78
CA LEU A 12 -1.24 4.36 -1.85
C LEU A 12 -1.97 3.45 -2.83
N GLY A 13 -2.72 2.47 -2.32
CA GLY A 13 -3.47 1.51 -3.12
C GLY A 13 -4.50 2.19 -4.02
N GLU A 14 -5.24 3.16 -3.48
CA GLU A 14 -6.22 3.95 -4.23
C GLU A 14 -5.54 4.83 -5.29
N ALA A 15 -4.47 5.55 -4.94
CA ALA A 15 -3.72 6.40 -5.88
C ALA A 15 -3.10 5.58 -7.02
N PHE A 16 -2.45 4.48 -6.68
CA PHE A 16 -1.86 3.54 -7.64
C PHE A 16 -2.94 2.89 -8.52
N GLY A 17 -4.04 2.44 -7.90
CA GLY A 17 -5.18 1.87 -8.60
C GLY A 17 -5.78 2.85 -9.60
N LYS A 18 -5.94 4.12 -9.23
CA LYS A 18 -6.38 5.19 -10.13
C LYS A 18 -5.43 5.41 -11.29
N ALA A 19 -4.13 5.52 -11.03
CA ALA A 19 -3.13 5.78 -12.06
C ALA A 19 -2.92 4.60 -13.02
N ARG A 20 -2.97 3.36 -12.52
CA ARG A 20 -2.85 2.14 -13.34
C ARG A 20 -4.20 1.65 -13.88
N LYS A 21 -5.32 2.25 -13.48
CA LYS A 21 -6.69 1.74 -13.69
C LYS A 21 -6.87 0.28 -13.24
N LEU A 22 -6.31 -0.05 -12.08
CA LEU A 22 -6.40 -1.38 -11.47
C LEU A 22 -7.31 -1.35 -10.24
N GLU A 23 -8.05 -2.44 -10.02
CA GLU A 23 -8.82 -2.65 -8.80
C GLU A 23 -7.90 -2.88 -7.59
N GLU A 24 -8.33 -2.42 -6.41
CA GLU A 24 -7.65 -2.64 -5.13
C GLU A 24 -7.33 -4.13 -4.89
N THR A 25 -8.22 -5.02 -5.34
CA THR A 25 -8.04 -6.48 -5.27
C THR A 25 -6.83 -6.95 -6.07
N THR A 26 -6.63 -6.38 -7.27
CA THR A 26 -5.49 -6.68 -8.14
C THR A 26 -4.21 -6.09 -7.57
N VAL A 27 -4.26 -4.84 -7.09
CA VAL A 27 -3.12 -4.19 -6.44
C VAL A 27 -2.68 -4.98 -5.20
N GLY A 28 -3.62 -5.38 -4.34
CA GLY A 28 -3.33 -6.17 -3.13
C GLY A 28 -2.75 -7.54 -3.44
N ARG A 29 -3.24 -8.18 -4.51
CA ARG A 29 -2.69 -9.44 -5.00
C ARG A 29 -1.29 -9.27 -5.59
N LEU A 30 -0.96 -8.14 -6.19
CA LEU A 30 0.37 -7.87 -6.74
C LEU A 30 1.39 -7.51 -5.66
N CYS A 31 1.03 -6.64 -4.71
CA CYS A 31 1.97 -6.16 -3.69
C CYS A 31 2.09 -7.11 -2.48
N ALA A 32 0.96 -7.67 -2.01
CA ALA A 32 0.93 -8.47 -0.78
C ALA A 32 0.75 -9.97 -1.06
N SER A 33 0.58 -10.38 -2.33
CA SER A 33 0.09 -11.71 -2.73
C SER A 33 -1.26 -12.06 -2.10
N ASP A 34 -2.00 -11.07 -1.60
CA ASP A 34 -3.22 -11.25 -0.83
C ASP A 34 -4.20 -10.13 -1.21
N GLY A 35 -5.22 -10.46 -2.01
CA GLY A 35 -6.23 -9.50 -2.44
C GLY A 35 -7.13 -9.00 -1.29
N ARG A 36 -7.11 -9.67 -0.13
CA ARG A 36 -7.81 -9.23 1.09
C ARG A 36 -6.92 -8.40 2.00
N PHE A 37 -5.70 -8.08 1.59
CA PHE A 37 -4.78 -7.28 2.40
C PHE A 37 -5.37 -5.92 2.78
N PHE A 38 -5.87 -5.15 1.81
CA PHE A 38 -6.54 -3.87 2.06
C PHE A 38 -7.78 -4.02 2.95
N SER A 39 -8.57 -5.08 2.74
CA SER A 39 -9.75 -5.35 3.56
C SER A 39 -9.40 -5.66 5.02
N ARG A 40 -8.34 -6.44 5.27
CA ARG A 40 -7.81 -6.70 6.64
C ARG A 40 -7.27 -5.45 7.30
N ILE A 41 -6.61 -4.58 6.54
CA ILE A 41 -6.11 -3.30 7.03
C ILE A 41 -7.27 -2.39 7.45
N ARG A 42 -8.34 -2.35 6.65
CA ARG A 42 -9.57 -1.61 6.94
C ARG A 42 -10.31 -2.14 8.18
N ASP A 43 -10.20 -3.45 8.42
CA ASP A 43 -10.73 -4.15 9.60
C ASP A 43 -9.93 -3.84 10.89
N GLY A 44 -8.81 -3.11 10.79
CA GLY A 44 -7.96 -2.78 11.94
C GLY A 44 -7.06 -3.94 12.37
N LYS A 45 -6.82 -4.91 11.47
CA LYS A 45 -6.00 -6.07 11.78
C LYS A 45 -4.52 -5.70 11.84
N THR A 46 -3.85 -6.15 12.89
CA THR A 46 -2.42 -5.95 13.10
C THR A 46 -1.61 -6.63 11.99
N PHE A 47 -0.69 -5.90 11.38
CA PHE A 47 0.31 -6.45 10.47
C PHE A 47 1.71 -6.22 11.04
N THR A 48 2.64 -7.08 10.67
CA THR A 48 4.03 -6.92 11.07
C THR A 48 4.69 -5.81 10.26
N ALA A 49 5.61 -5.07 10.89
CA ALA A 49 6.40 -4.04 10.22
C ALA A 49 7.09 -4.58 8.95
N LYS A 50 7.52 -5.85 8.98
CA LYS A 50 8.08 -6.54 7.81
C LYS A 50 7.12 -6.59 6.62
N LYS A 51 5.83 -6.92 6.86
CA LYS A 51 4.83 -7.00 5.79
C LYS A 51 4.50 -5.62 5.23
N TYR A 52 4.50 -4.60 6.10
CA TYR A 52 4.34 -3.21 5.68
C TYR A 52 5.48 -2.78 4.76
N ASP A 53 6.73 -3.03 5.17
CA ASP A 53 7.91 -2.68 4.39
C ASP A 53 7.94 -3.38 3.03
N GLU A 54 7.63 -4.68 2.96
CA GLU A 54 7.53 -5.41 1.68
C GLU A 54 6.52 -4.77 0.72
N VAL A 55 5.36 -4.35 1.23
CA VAL A 55 4.31 -3.74 0.41
C VAL A 55 4.71 -2.35 -0.05
N VAL A 56 5.25 -1.52 0.84
CA VAL A 56 5.73 -0.16 0.50
C VAL A 56 6.88 -0.23 -0.48
N ALA A 57 7.84 -1.15 -0.30
CA ALA A 57 8.94 -1.39 -1.23
C ALA A 57 8.43 -1.79 -2.62
N TRP A 58 7.42 -2.67 -2.68
CA TRP A 58 6.78 -3.04 -3.94
C TRP A 58 6.11 -1.82 -4.61
N PHE A 59 5.36 -1.03 -3.86
CA PHE A 59 4.75 0.20 -4.39
C PHE A 59 5.81 1.15 -4.92
N ALA A 60 6.88 1.37 -4.17
CA ALA A 60 7.98 2.25 -4.57
C ALA A 60 8.70 1.75 -5.84
N ALA A 61 8.82 0.44 -6.03
CA ALA A 61 9.42 -0.14 -7.23
C ALA A 61 8.47 -0.15 -8.44
N ASN A 62 7.16 -0.30 -8.23
CA ASN A 62 6.17 -0.40 -9.30
C ASN A 62 5.44 0.92 -9.60
N TRP A 63 5.73 1.97 -8.82
CA TRP A 63 5.00 3.24 -8.83
C TRP A 63 4.92 3.82 -10.25
N PRO A 64 3.72 4.13 -10.75
CA PRO A 64 3.59 4.71 -12.07
C PRO A 64 4.15 6.14 -12.07
N ALA A 65 4.87 6.49 -13.14
CA ALA A 65 5.44 7.84 -13.30
C ALA A 65 4.37 8.95 -13.39
N GLU A 66 3.13 8.58 -13.76
CA GLU A 66 1.97 9.47 -13.78
C GLU A 66 1.31 9.68 -12.40
N ALA A 67 1.68 8.92 -11.37
CA ALA A 67 1.15 9.13 -10.03
C ALA A 67 2.15 9.88 -9.14
N GLU A 68 1.62 10.87 -8.42
CA GLU A 68 2.36 11.54 -7.37
C GLU A 68 2.36 10.67 -6.10
N TRP A 69 3.54 10.46 -5.52
CA TRP A 69 3.65 9.78 -4.24
C TRP A 69 3.12 10.71 -3.14
N PRO A 70 2.09 10.34 -2.39
CA PRO A 70 1.54 11.21 -1.35
C PRO A 70 2.60 11.48 -0.27
N GLU A 71 2.96 12.76 -0.09
CA GLU A 71 3.99 13.20 0.87
C GLU A 71 3.62 12.88 2.33
N ALA A 72 2.33 12.72 2.62
CA ALA A 72 1.83 12.24 3.91
C ALA A 72 2.35 10.83 4.26
N ILE A 73 2.80 10.08 3.26
CA ILE A 73 3.29 8.72 3.40
C ILE A 73 4.81 8.75 3.36
N SER A 74 5.41 8.71 4.55
CA SER A 74 6.84 8.47 4.67
C SER A 74 7.18 7.20 3.92
N ARG A 75 7.95 7.34 2.83
CA ARG A 75 8.61 6.24 2.13
C ARG A 75 9.70 5.71 3.06
N GLN A 76 9.27 5.10 4.16
CA GLN A 76 10.13 4.38 5.07
C GLN A 76 10.56 3.12 4.32
N VAL A 77 11.69 3.23 3.62
CA VAL A 77 12.50 2.09 3.26
C VAL A 77 13.25 1.78 4.54
N ALA A 78 12.92 0.69 5.22
CA ALA A 78 13.70 0.26 6.38
C ALA A 78 15.17 0.15 5.96
N ALA A 79 16.04 0.87 6.68
CA ALA A 79 17.48 0.91 6.47
C ALA A 79 18.16 -0.41 6.88
#